data_AF-A0A956Y299-F1
#
_entry.id   AF-A0A956Y299-F1
#
_cell.length_a   1.000
_cell.length_b   1.000
_cell.length_c   1.000
_cell.angle_alpha   90.00
_cell.angle_beta   90.00
_cell.angle_gamma   90.00
#
_symmetry.space_group_name_H-M   'P 1'
#
loop_
_entity.id
_entity.type
_entity.pdbx_description
1 polymer ?
#
loop_
_entity_poly.entity_id
_entity_poly.type
_entity_poly.pdbx_seq_one_letter_code
_entity_poly.pdbx_strand_id
1 'polypeptide(L)'
;LFILTAVLAAYAGITSSIRVSAANPNSGTGYELEVIAMVVIGGTALMGGYGTIIGTIIGVFILRMMRNGIVMIGIPGLAYNIFIGAIILGMMALHSWLERRHHSGT
;
A
#
# COMPACT_ATOMS: atom_id res chain seq x y z
N LEU A 1 -12.44 16.15 7.30
CA LEU A 1 -11.76 14.92 6.84
C LEU A 1 -12.50 14.29 5.66
N PHE A 2 -13.79 13.93 5.80
CA PHE A 2 -14.58 13.32 4.71
C PHE A 2 -14.62 14.13 3.41
N ILE A 3 -14.78 15.46 3.47
CA ILE A 3 -14.75 16.31 2.27
C ILE A 3 -13.38 16.26 1.58
N LEU A 4 -12.29 16.33 2.35
CA LEU A 4 -10.93 16.28 1.82
C LEU A 4 -10.64 14.94 1.14
N THR A 5 -11.02 13.82 1.77
CA THR A 5 -10.85 12.49 1.19
C THR A 5 -11.72 12.28 -0.04
N ALA A 6 -12.94 12.84 -0.07
CA ALA A 6 -13.81 12.79 -1.24
C ALA A 6 -13.22 13.56 -2.43
N VAL A 7 -12.68 14.77 -2.20
CA VAL A 7 -12.01 15.57 -3.24
C VAL A 7 -10.77 14.85 -3.77
N LEU A 8 -9.94 14.30 -2.89
CA LEU A 8 -8.73 13.55 -3.28
C LEU A 8 -9.08 12.27 -4.05
N ALA A 9 -10.11 11.52 -3.62
CA ALA A 9 -10.58 10.33 -4.31
C ALA A 9 -11.17 10.65 -5.68
N ALA A 10 -11.94 11.74 -5.81
CA ALA A 10 -12.46 12.21 -7.10
C ALA A 10 -11.32 12.57 -8.06
N TYR A 11 -10.30 13.30 -7.58
CA TYR A 11 -9.12 13.65 -8.37
C TYR A 11 -8.32 12.41 -8.81
N ALA A 12 -8.09 11.46 -7.90
CA ALA A 12 -7.45 10.17 -8.22
C ALA A 12 -8.27 9.35 -9.23
N GLY A 13 -9.60 9.37 -9.13
CA GLY A 13 -10.51 8.73 -10.09
C GLY A 13 -10.38 9.33 -11.50
N ILE A 14 -10.46 10.66 -11.61
CA ILE A 14 -10.35 11.37 -12.90
C ILE A 14 -8.99 11.07 -13.57
N THR A 15 -7.89 11.18 -12.82
CA THR A 15 -6.54 10.89 -13.33
C THR A 15 -6.36 9.42 -13.74
N SER A 16 -6.96 8.49 -13.00
CA SER A 16 -6.97 7.07 -13.38
C SER A 16 -7.78 6.84 -14.66
N SER A 17 -8.96 7.44 -14.79
CA SER A 17 -9.82 7.34 -15.99
C SER A 17 -9.12 7.83 -17.25
N ILE A 18 -8.40 8.96 -17.17
CA ILE A 18 -7.60 9.50 -18.28
C ILE A 18 -6.49 8.52 -18.68
N ARG A 19 -5.87 7.84 -17.71
CA ARG A 19 -4.76 6.91 -17.98
C ARG A 19 -5.19 5.63 -18.70
N VAL A 20 -6.35 5.08 -18.37
CA VAL A 20 -6.73 3.75 -18.86
C VAL A 20 -7.29 3.84 -20.28
N SER A 21 -7.89 4.97 -20.71
CA SER A 21 -8.49 5.25 -22.05
C SER A 21 -9.53 4.22 -22.57
N ALA A 22 -9.57 3.03 -22.00
CA ALA A 22 -10.53 1.96 -22.16
C ALA A 22 -11.07 1.63 -20.77
N ALA A 23 -12.38 1.60 -20.58
CA ALA A 23 -12.98 1.28 -19.28
C ALA A 23 -12.78 -0.21 -18.96
N ASN A 24 -11.57 -0.60 -18.54
CA ASN A 24 -11.28 -1.95 -18.08
C ASN A 24 -11.67 -2.02 -16.58
N PRO A 25 -12.72 -2.77 -16.23
CA PRO A 25 -13.22 -2.86 -14.85
C PRO A 25 -12.19 -3.45 -13.87
N ASN A 26 -11.18 -4.16 -14.38
CA ASN A 26 -10.12 -4.74 -13.56
C ASN A 26 -9.01 -3.73 -13.19
N SER A 27 -9.09 -2.48 -13.66
CA SER A 27 -8.00 -1.51 -13.45
C SER A 27 -7.80 -1.09 -11.99
N GLY A 28 -8.81 -1.26 -11.14
CA GLY A 28 -8.74 -0.97 -9.70
C GLY A 28 -8.55 -2.20 -8.81
N THR A 29 -8.64 -3.42 -9.36
CA THR A 29 -8.56 -4.64 -8.54
C THR A 29 -7.17 -4.79 -7.94
N GLY A 30 -7.09 -4.92 -6.62
CA GLY A 30 -5.83 -5.06 -5.88
C GLY A 30 -5.15 -3.74 -5.49
N TYR A 31 -5.64 -2.58 -5.93
CA TYR A 31 -5.06 -1.29 -5.53
C TYR A 31 -5.21 -1.02 -4.04
N GLU A 32 -6.30 -1.46 -3.43
CA GLU A 32 -6.52 -1.31 -1.99
C GLU A 32 -5.45 -2.04 -1.18
N LEU A 33 -5.18 -3.31 -1.54
CA LEU A 33 -4.16 -4.13 -0.89
C LEU A 33 -2.74 -3.56 -1.14
N GLU A 34 -2.46 -3.10 -2.36
CA GLU A 34 -1.21 -2.41 -2.69
C GLU A 34 -1.02 -1.15 -1.82
N VAL A 35 -2.06 -0.33 -1.68
CA VAL A 35 -2.03 0.89 -0.86
C VAL A 35 -1.80 0.56 0.61
N ILE A 36 -2.44 -0.48 1.14
CA ILE A 36 -2.22 -0.93 2.52
C ILE A 36 -0.75 -1.31 2.71
N ALA A 37 -0.15 -2.10 1.81
CA ALA A 37 1.27 -2.45 1.90
C ALA A 37 2.19 -1.22 1.84
N MET A 38 1.91 -0.27 0.94
CA MET A 38 2.66 0.97 0.79
C MET A 38 2.70 1.79 2.08
N VAL A 39 1.54 1.92 2.72
CA VAL A 39 1.37 2.74 3.93
C VAL A 39 2.02 2.04 5.14
N VAL A 40 1.92 0.71 5.24
CA VAL A 40 2.52 -0.05 6.36
C VAL A 40 4.05 -0.11 6.24
N ILE A 41 4.59 -0.21 5.03
CA ILE A 41 6.04 -0.05 4.80
C ILE A 41 6.54 1.30 5.25
N GLY A 42 5.74 2.34 5.07
CA GLY A 42 6.01 3.67 5.61
C GLY A 42 6.01 3.77 7.13
N GLY A 43 5.72 2.69 7.86
CA GLY A 43 5.71 2.65 9.33
C GLY A 43 4.37 3.02 9.95
N THR A 44 3.29 2.99 9.17
CA THR A 44 1.93 3.24 9.67
C THR A 44 1.34 1.95 10.21
N ALA A 45 0.83 1.95 11.44
CA ALA A 45 0.30 0.75 12.09
C ALA A 45 -0.99 0.24 11.43
N LEU A 46 -1.08 -1.07 11.21
CA LEU A 46 -2.28 -1.76 10.69
C LEU A 46 -3.49 -1.63 11.63
N MET A 47 -3.26 -1.72 12.95
CA MET A 47 -4.32 -1.60 13.97
C MET A 47 -4.62 -0.15 14.38
N GLY A 48 -3.97 0.84 13.75
CA GLY A 48 -4.11 2.25 14.09
C GLY A 48 -3.35 2.65 15.36
N GLY A 49 -3.38 3.94 15.70
CA GLY A 49 -2.76 4.49 16.91
C GLY A 49 -1.37 5.11 16.72
N TYR A 50 -0.58 4.65 15.74
CA TYR A 50 0.80 5.14 15.52
C TYR A 50 1.19 5.15 14.04
N GLY A 51 1.89 6.22 13.61
CA GLY A 51 2.40 6.38 12.25
C GLY A 51 2.67 7.84 11.89
N THR A 52 3.49 8.09 10.86
CA THR A 52 3.79 9.45 10.39
C THR A 52 3.51 9.60 8.90
N ILE A 53 2.99 10.76 8.50
CA ILE A 53 2.70 11.08 7.10
C ILE A 53 3.97 11.00 6.24
N ILE A 54 5.10 11.48 6.77
CA ILE A 54 6.39 11.47 6.07
C ILE A 54 6.83 10.03 5.77
N GLY A 55 6.73 9.14 6.76
CA GLY A 55 7.02 7.72 6.56
C GLY A 55 6.13 7.10 5.49
N THR A 56 4.83 7.38 5.51
CA THR A 56 3.87 6.92 4.48
C THR A 56 4.27 7.38 3.07
N ILE A 57 4.64 8.66 2.89
CA ILE A 57 5.05 9.19 1.58
C ILE A 57 6.27 8.44 1.05
N ILE A 58 7.26 8.19 1.90
CA ILE A 58 8.47 7.44 1.55
C ILE A 58 8.12 5.99 1.18
N GLY A 59 7.27 5.33 1.97
CA GLY A 59 6.83 3.95 1.71
C GLY A 59 6.09 3.79 0.39
N VAL A 60 5.16 4.71 0.10
CA VAL A 60 4.45 4.78 -1.20
C VAL A 60 5.43 4.97 -2.34
N PHE A 61 6.40 5.88 -2.20
CA PHE A 61 7.37 6.16 -3.25
C PHE A 61 8.27 4.94 -3.55
N ILE A 62 8.79 4.28 -2.52
CA ILE A 62 9.65 3.10 -2.65
C ILE A 62 8.94 1.97 -3.40
N LEU A 63 7.75 1.57 -2.93
CA LEU A 63 7.02 0.47 -3.54
C LEU A 63 6.52 0.81 -4.94
N ARG A 64 6.16 2.07 -5.20
CA ARG A 64 5.75 2.50 -6.53
C ARG A 64 6.92 2.52 -7.50
N MET A 65 8.11 2.96 -7.09
CA MET A 65 9.32 2.85 -7.89
C MET A 65 9.66 1.39 -8.18
N MET A 66 9.61 0.54 -7.17
CA MET A 66 9.87 -0.90 -7.32
C MET A 66 8.87 -1.56 -8.28
N ARG A 67 7.58 -1.22 -8.20
CA ARG A 67 6.55 -1.68 -9.15
C ARG A 67 6.90 -1.30 -10.58
N ASN A 68 7.26 -0.04 -10.81
CA ASN A 68 7.66 0.43 -12.13
C ASN A 68 8.95 -0.26 -12.61
N GLY A 69 9.93 -0.47 -11.71
CA GLY A 69 11.17 -1.19 -12.02
C GLY A 69 10.93 -2.66 -12.41
N ILE A 70 10.11 -3.39 -11.65
CA ILE A 70 9.75 -4.79 -11.93
C ILE A 70 9.04 -4.92 -13.28
N VAL A 71 8.11 -4.00 -13.57
CA VAL A 71 7.41 -3.93 -14.86
C VAL A 71 8.41 -3.65 -16.00
N MET A 72 9.39 -2.78 -15.78
CA MET A 72 10.40 -2.43 -16.79
C MET A 72 11.40 -3.56 -17.07
N ILE A 73 11.67 -4.41 -16.08
CA ILE A 73 12.47 -5.64 -16.23
C ILE A 73 11.67 -6.75 -16.95
N GLY A 74 10.37 -6.57 -17.17
CA GLY A 74 9.52 -7.53 -17.88
C GLY A 74 9.02 -8.68 -17.02
N ILE A 75 9.13 -8.56 -15.69
CA ILE A 75 8.62 -9.58 -14.76
C ILE A 75 7.09 -9.50 -14.73
N PRO A 76 6.37 -10.64 -14.76
CA PRO A 76 4.92 -10.66 -14.73
C PRO A 76 4.38 -10.04 -13.44
N GLY A 77 3.33 -9.23 -13.55
CA GLY A 77 2.68 -8.56 -12.41
C GLY A 77 2.16 -9.51 -11.32
N LEU A 78 1.97 -10.80 -11.64
CA LEU A 78 1.64 -11.83 -10.67
C LEU A 78 2.71 -11.94 -9.56
N ALA A 79 4.00 -11.89 -9.93
CA ALA A 79 5.10 -11.98 -8.97
C ALA A 79 5.09 -10.77 -8.01
N TYR A 80 4.74 -9.58 -8.53
CA TYR A 80 4.59 -8.37 -7.74
C TYR A 80 3.43 -8.48 -6.74
N ASN A 81 2.28 -9.02 -7.15
CA ASN A 81 1.13 -9.22 -6.27
C ASN A 81 1.44 -10.22 -5.13
N ILE A 82 2.16 -11.31 -5.43
CA ILE A 82 2.63 -12.26 -4.41
C ILE A 82 3.59 -11.57 -3.44
N PHE A 83 4.49 -10.73 -3.95
CA PHE A 83 5.44 -9.97 -3.12
C PHE A 83 4.73 -9.00 -2.16
N ILE A 84 3.71 -8.28 -2.63
CA ILE A 84 2.87 -7.42 -1.78
C ILE A 84 2.22 -8.22 -0.66
N GLY A 85 1.61 -9.36 -0.99
CA GLY A 85 0.96 -10.22 0.00
C GLY A 85 1.95 -10.72 1.05
N ALA A 86 3.14 -11.15 0.63
CA ALA A 86 4.21 -11.59 1.51
C ALA A 86 4.69 -10.48 2.45
N ILE A 87 4.82 -9.24 1.96
CA ILE A 87 5.18 -8.09 2.79
C ILE A 87 4.15 -7.86 3.88
N ILE A 88 2.86 -7.80 3.53
CA ILE A 88 1.79 -7.53 4.50
C ILE A 88 1.79 -8.61 5.60
N LEU A 89 1.87 -9.88 5.20
CA LEU A 89 1.93 -10.99 6.15
C LEU A 89 3.18 -10.92 7.03
N GLY A 90 4.34 -10.63 6.45
CA GLY A 90 5.60 -10.48 7.19
C GLY A 90 5.54 -9.34 8.20
N MET A 91 5.00 -8.19 7.81
CA MET A 91 4.81 -7.04 8.70
C MET A 91 3.82 -7.32 9.82
N MET A 92 2.70 -7.97 9.52
CA MET A 92 1.70 -8.33 10.52
C MET A 92 2.24 -9.38 11.51
N ALA A 93 3.00 -10.36 11.03
CA ALA A 93 3.70 -11.33 11.87
C ALA A 93 4.73 -10.64 12.77
N LEU A 94 5.55 -9.74 12.23
CA LEU A 94 6.52 -8.98 13.00
C LEU A 94 5.84 -8.10 14.06
N HIS A 95 4.77 -7.39 13.69
CA HIS A 95 4.02 -6.53 14.61
C HIS A 95 3.39 -7.34 15.74
N SER A 96 2.69 -8.44 15.42
CA SER A 96 2.10 -9.31 16.43
C SER A 96 3.14 -9.96 17.36
N TRP A 97 4.35 -10.24 16.87
CA TRP A 97 5.43 -10.77 17.70
C TRP A 97 6.04 -9.70 18.62
N LEU A 98 6.17 -8.46 18.14
CA LEU A 98 6.62 -7.31 18.93
C LEU A 98 5.62 -6.93 20.02
N GLU A 99 4.32 -6.99 19.72
CA GLU A 99 3.25 -6.67 20.67
C GLU A 99 3.12 -7.72 21.77
N ARG A 100 3.29 -9.01 21.44
CA ARG A 100 3.38 -10.08 22.44
C ARG A 100 4.51 -9.88 23.45
N ARG A 101 5.63 -9.27 23.04
CA ARG A 101 6.74 -8.95 23.94
C ARG A 101 6.41 -7.80 24.91
N HIS A 102 5.51 -6.88 24.55
CA HIS A 102 5.09 -5.81 25.44
C HIS A 102 4.08 -6.26 26.50
N HIS A 103 3.22 -7.24 26.21
CA HIS A 103 2.24 -7.76 27.17
C HIS A 103 2.80 -8.73 28.23
N SER A 104 4.08 -9.10 28.18
CA SER A 104 4.71 -9.97 29.21
C SER A 104 5.51 -9.18 30.26
N GLY A 105 5.39 -7.85 30.30
CA GLY A 105 6.20 -6.96 31.14
C GLY A 105 5.46 -6.19 32.24
N THR A 106 4.20 -6.51 32.53
CA THR A 106 3.46 -5.98 33.71
C THR A 106 2.78 -7.10 34.47
#